data_AF-A0A512SWH0-F1
#
_entry.id   AF-A0A512SWH0-F1
#
_cell.length_a   1.000
_cell.length_b   1.000
_cell.length_c   1.000
_cell.angle_alpha   90.00
_cell.angle_beta   90.00
_cell.angle_gamma   90.00
#
_symmetry.space_group_name_H-M   'P 1'
#
loop_
_entity.id
_entity.type
_entity.pdbx_description
1 polymer ?
#
loop_
_entity_poly.entity_id
_entity_poly.type
_entity_poly.pdbx_seq_one_letter_code
_entity_poly.pdbx_strand_id
1 'polypeptide(L)'
;MSLTDYVQTTRTGLGDTAGVSLLDDSEALRGAVPEEAGTEADGRSVVVAHAQLGDEVAALGRLADAIGDGGIGVLALVAEPSALPVGPLLAAATEHGLRVVRAQGVAHRRARTVLSVTRDAEVPVTAYLSQTPVATDERAALRLANEWVVEGVALRASVYQLTERLRGSDEEARLLRVRLDDLQTSAKSQRQALEQELAAARKSAREATARAAQGPAVKVKRAVAVLREDPVAGSRRLARAAARRVRG
;
A
#
# COMPACT_ATOMS: atom_id res chain seq x y z
N MET A 1 -14.92 -15.47 -25.88
CA MET A 1 -16.34 -15.13 -26.02
C MET A 1 -16.48 -13.62 -25.91
N SER A 2 -17.21 -12.98 -26.85
CA SER A 2 -17.48 -11.54 -26.76
C SER A 2 -18.59 -11.26 -25.75
N LEU A 3 -18.77 -9.99 -25.34
CA LEU A 3 -19.87 -9.59 -24.46
C LEU A 3 -21.23 -9.77 -25.15
N THR A 4 -21.32 -9.45 -26.44
CA THR A 4 -22.53 -9.60 -27.25
C THR A 4 -22.95 -11.06 -27.33
N ASP A 5 -22.03 -11.98 -27.65
CA ASP A 5 -22.31 -13.41 -27.70
C ASP A 5 -22.81 -13.92 -26.34
N TYR A 6 -22.23 -13.40 -25.25
CA TYR A 6 -22.62 -13.80 -23.91
C TYR A 6 -24.06 -13.39 -23.60
N VAL A 7 -24.41 -12.12 -23.83
CA VAL A 7 -25.78 -11.61 -23.59
C VAL A 7 -26.80 -12.36 -24.45
N GLN A 8 -26.50 -12.61 -25.73
CA GLN A 8 -27.37 -13.38 -26.61
C GLN A 8 -27.53 -14.84 -26.13
N THR A 9 -26.44 -15.48 -25.71
CA THR A 9 -26.50 -16.85 -25.17
C THR A 9 -27.36 -16.90 -23.90
N THR A 10 -27.21 -15.92 -23.01
CA THR A 10 -28.02 -15.81 -21.79
C THR A 10 -29.50 -15.59 -22.11
N ARG A 11 -29.81 -14.72 -23.08
CA ARG A 11 -31.18 -14.49 -23.55
C ARG A 11 -31.80 -15.77 -24.11
N THR A 12 -31.15 -16.43 -25.07
CA THR A 12 -31.65 -17.68 -25.66
C THR A 12 -31.82 -18.78 -24.60
N GLY A 13 -30.95 -18.82 -23.58
CA GLY A 13 -31.10 -19.73 -22.45
C GLY A 13 -32.32 -19.45 -21.56
N LEU A 14 -32.74 -18.18 -21.45
CA LEU A 14 -33.94 -17.76 -20.71
C LEU A 14 -35.23 -17.89 -21.55
N GLY A 15 -35.09 -17.77 -22.87
CA GLY A 15 -36.14 -17.84 -23.89
C GLY A 15 -35.95 -16.74 -24.94
N ASP A 16 -36.15 -17.06 -26.23
CA ASP A 16 -35.90 -16.12 -27.33
C ASP A 16 -36.78 -14.85 -27.29
N THR A 17 -37.90 -14.91 -26.56
CA THR A 17 -38.81 -13.80 -26.30
C THR A 17 -38.38 -12.87 -25.15
N ALA A 18 -37.35 -13.24 -24.37
CA ALA A 18 -36.87 -12.41 -23.28
C ALA A 18 -36.34 -11.07 -23.79
N GLY A 19 -36.81 -9.97 -23.18
CA GLY A 19 -36.34 -8.63 -23.47
C GLY A 19 -34.91 -8.43 -22.98
N VAL A 20 -34.11 -7.62 -23.68
CA VAL A 20 -32.76 -7.24 -23.25
C VAL A 20 -32.73 -5.74 -23.03
N SER A 21 -32.38 -5.32 -21.81
CA SER A 21 -32.24 -3.91 -21.46
C SER A 21 -30.84 -3.61 -20.92
N LEU A 22 -30.42 -2.36 -21.08
CA LEU A 22 -29.18 -1.81 -20.53
C LEU A 22 -29.56 -0.75 -19.50
N LEU A 23 -28.96 -0.78 -18.31
CA LEU A 23 -29.19 0.27 -17.30
C LEU A 23 -28.65 1.62 -17.78
N ASP A 24 -29.31 2.71 -17.36
CA ASP A 24 -29.02 4.07 -17.82
C ASP A 24 -27.57 4.52 -17.55
N ASP A 25 -26.95 4.04 -16.47
CA ASP A 25 -25.56 4.33 -16.11
C ASP A 25 -24.53 3.51 -16.91
N SER A 26 -25.00 2.62 -17.79
CA SER A 26 -24.20 1.62 -18.48
C SER A 26 -23.99 1.93 -19.96
N GLU A 27 -24.17 3.20 -20.37
CA GLU A 27 -24.05 3.67 -21.76
C GLU A 27 -22.72 3.30 -22.43
N ALA A 28 -21.68 3.06 -21.63
CA ALA A 28 -20.38 2.61 -22.09
C ALA A 28 -20.43 1.26 -22.85
N LEU A 29 -21.51 0.49 -22.71
CA LEU A 29 -21.75 -0.78 -23.39
C LEU A 29 -22.73 -0.68 -24.56
N ARG A 30 -23.24 0.52 -24.90
CA ARG A 30 -24.09 0.72 -26.09
C ARG A 30 -23.40 0.20 -27.35
N GLY A 31 -24.15 -0.56 -28.15
CA GLY A 31 -23.65 -1.22 -29.35
C GLY A 31 -22.99 -2.58 -29.12
N ALA A 32 -22.63 -2.93 -27.87
CA ALA A 32 -22.21 -4.29 -27.50
C ALA A 32 -23.36 -5.12 -26.93
N VAL A 33 -24.36 -4.47 -26.32
CA VAL A 33 -25.61 -5.09 -25.89
C VAL A 33 -26.65 -4.87 -26.99
N PRO A 34 -27.26 -5.94 -27.54
CA PRO A 34 -28.35 -5.77 -28.50
C PRO A 34 -29.54 -5.14 -27.79
N GLU A 35 -29.87 -3.90 -28.15
CA GLU A 35 -31.08 -3.22 -27.70
C GLU A 35 -32.26 -3.79 -28.50
N GLU A 36 -32.80 -4.91 -28.03
CA GLU A 36 -34.03 -5.47 -28.58
C GLU A 36 -35.15 -5.26 -27.56
N ALA A 37 -36.10 -4.40 -27.93
CA ALA A 37 -37.38 -4.26 -27.26
C ALA A 37 -38.22 -5.53 -27.52
N GLY A 38 -37.83 -6.64 -26.91
CA GLY A 38 -38.71 -7.80 -26.78
C GLY A 38 -39.93 -7.36 -25.96
N THR A 39 -41.13 -7.55 -26.49
CA THR A 39 -42.34 -7.51 -25.68
C THR A 39 -42.18 -8.53 -24.55
N GLU A 40 -42.25 -8.09 -23.29
CA GLU A 40 -42.22 -8.89 -22.06
C GLU A 40 -43.41 -9.88 -21.99
N ALA A 41 -43.52 -10.79 -22.96
CA ALA A 41 -44.67 -11.68 -23.07
C ALA A 41 -44.79 -12.59 -21.85
N ASP A 42 -43.66 -12.92 -21.21
CA ASP A 42 -43.57 -13.83 -20.06
C ASP A 42 -42.96 -13.17 -18.80
N GLY A 43 -42.78 -11.85 -18.77
CA GLY A 43 -42.16 -11.13 -17.64
C GLY A 43 -40.68 -11.47 -17.36
N ARG A 44 -40.02 -12.20 -18.28
CA ARG A 44 -38.60 -12.56 -18.21
C ARG A 44 -37.75 -11.56 -19.00
N SER A 45 -36.70 -11.04 -18.37
CA SER A 45 -35.81 -10.06 -18.97
C SER A 45 -34.34 -10.34 -18.64
N VAL A 46 -33.45 -9.88 -19.51
CA VAL A 46 -32.02 -9.81 -19.27
C VAL A 46 -31.64 -8.34 -19.11
N VAL A 47 -31.26 -7.95 -17.91
CA VAL A 47 -30.83 -6.57 -17.62
C VAL A 47 -29.31 -6.55 -17.54
N VAL A 48 -28.67 -5.66 -18.29
CA VAL A 48 -27.22 -5.53 -18.32
C VAL A 48 -26.80 -4.26 -17.59
N ALA A 49 -25.83 -4.38 -16.70
CA ALA A 49 -25.20 -3.27 -15.99
C ALA A 49 -23.69 -3.25 -16.24
N HIS A 50 -23.08 -2.07 -16.22
CA HIS A 50 -21.64 -1.86 -16.32
C HIS A 50 -21.10 -1.33 -14.99
N ALA A 51 -20.07 -1.98 -14.46
CA ALA A 51 -19.38 -1.57 -13.26
C ALA A 51 -17.94 -1.15 -13.57
N GLN A 52 -17.61 0.09 -13.19
CA GLN A 52 -16.24 0.58 -13.13
C GLN A 52 -15.51 -0.02 -11.92
N LEU A 53 -14.17 0.09 -11.92
CA LEU A 53 -13.36 -0.31 -10.78
C LEU A 53 -13.77 0.47 -9.52
N GLY A 54 -14.16 -0.24 -8.47
CA GLY A 54 -14.62 0.32 -7.19
C GLY A 54 -16.12 0.60 -7.09
N ASP A 55 -16.91 0.43 -8.16
CA ASP A 55 -18.37 0.59 -8.17
C ASP A 55 -19.11 -0.76 -8.26
N GLU A 56 -18.39 -1.89 -8.14
CA GLU A 56 -18.93 -3.21 -8.43
C GLU A 56 -20.12 -3.58 -7.55
N VAL A 57 -20.04 -3.25 -6.25
CA VAL A 57 -21.09 -3.56 -5.26
C VAL A 57 -22.32 -2.67 -5.48
N ALA A 58 -22.12 -1.37 -5.71
CA ALA A 58 -23.24 -0.45 -5.89
C ALA A 58 -23.96 -0.69 -7.24
N ALA A 59 -23.21 -1.01 -8.30
CA ALA A 59 -23.79 -1.42 -9.58
C ALA A 59 -24.58 -2.74 -9.45
N LEU A 60 -24.11 -3.69 -8.64
CA LEU A 60 -24.86 -4.91 -8.35
C LEU A 60 -26.19 -4.62 -7.64
N GLY A 61 -26.21 -3.67 -6.70
CA GLY A 61 -27.44 -3.23 -6.04
C GLY A 61 -28.45 -2.63 -7.02
N ARG A 62 -28.00 -1.71 -7.88
CA ARG A 62 -28.86 -1.12 -8.94
C ARG A 62 -29.38 -2.18 -9.90
N LEU A 63 -28.54 -3.15 -10.25
CA LEU A 63 -28.94 -4.29 -11.08
C LEU A 63 -29.98 -5.16 -10.37
N ALA A 64 -29.83 -5.41 -9.07
CA ALA A 64 -30.77 -6.19 -8.27
C ALA A 64 -32.18 -5.58 -8.25
N ASP A 65 -32.26 -4.25 -8.19
CA ASP A 65 -33.53 -3.53 -8.20
C ASP A 65 -34.22 -3.58 -9.58
N ALA A 66 -33.43 -3.64 -10.65
CA ALA A 66 -33.95 -3.59 -12.02
C ALA A 66 -34.36 -4.95 -12.61
N ILE A 67 -33.75 -6.06 -12.18
CA ILE A 67 -34.03 -7.39 -12.76
C ILE A 67 -35.39 -7.97 -12.35
N GLY A 68 -35.97 -7.51 -11.23
CA GLY A 68 -37.16 -8.13 -10.65
C GLY A 68 -36.94 -9.59 -10.22
N ASP A 69 -38.02 -10.34 -10.04
CA ASP A 69 -37.95 -11.71 -9.50
C ASP A 69 -37.71 -12.79 -10.56
N GLY A 70 -38.12 -12.54 -11.82
CA GLY A 70 -38.00 -13.48 -12.94
C GLY A 70 -36.90 -13.16 -13.96
N GLY A 71 -36.07 -12.14 -13.69
CA GLY A 71 -35.03 -11.68 -14.60
C GLY A 71 -33.65 -12.26 -14.32
N ILE A 72 -32.77 -12.16 -15.32
CA ILE A 72 -31.34 -12.41 -15.18
C ILE A 72 -30.60 -11.07 -15.31
N GLY A 73 -29.84 -10.71 -14.28
CA GLY A 73 -28.91 -9.59 -14.32
C GLY A 73 -27.56 -10.01 -14.86
N VAL A 74 -26.99 -9.24 -15.77
CA VAL A 74 -25.61 -9.40 -16.26
C VAL A 74 -24.81 -8.17 -15.85
N LEU A 75 -23.94 -8.32 -14.86
CA LEU A 75 -23.01 -7.29 -14.43
C LEU A 75 -21.69 -7.44 -15.18
N ALA A 76 -21.41 -6.53 -16.11
CA ALA A 76 -20.16 -6.43 -16.84
C ALA A 76 -19.16 -5.56 -16.07
N LEU A 77 -18.01 -6.14 -15.73
CA LEU A 77 -17.02 -5.57 -14.83
C LEU A 77 -15.73 -5.22 -15.59
N VAL A 78 -15.16 -4.06 -15.30
CA VAL A 78 -13.83 -3.68 -15.82
C VAL A 78 -12.72 -4.57 -15.22
N ALA A 79 -12.88 -5.00 -13.97
CA ALA A 79 -11.92 -5.86 -13.28
C ALA A 79 -11.76 -7.23 -13.96
N GLU A 80 -10.52 -7.73 -14.01
CA GLU A 80 -10.23 -9.11 -14.39
C GLU A 80 -10.72 -10.09 -13.31
N PRO A 81 -10.97 -11.37 -13.65
CA PRO A 81 -11.51 -12.33 -12.68
C PRO A 81 -10.66 -12.48 -11.41
N SER A 82 -9.33 -12.33 -11.53
CA SER A 82 -8.39 -12.41 -10.40
C SER A 82 -8.42 -11.20 -9.46
N ALA A 83 -8.97 -10.07 -9.92
CA ALA A 83 -8.99 -8.80 -9.20
C ALA A 83 -10.37 -8.46 -8.63
N LEU A 84 -11.34 -9.38 -8.74
CA LEU A 84 -12.70 -9.13 -8.25
C LEU A 84 -12.75 -9.04 -6.72
N PRO A 85 -13.50 -8.08 -6.15
CA PRO A 85 -13.79 -8.05 -4.72
C PRO A 85 -14.84 -9.11 -4.37
N VAL A 86 -14.46 -10.40 -4.42
CA VAL A 86 -15.38 -11.54 -4.28
C VAL A 86 -16.18 -11.49 -2.97
N GLY A 87 -15.52 -11.20 -1.84
CA GLY A 87 -16.20 -11.11 -0.53
C GLY A 87 -17.32 -10.06 -0.52
N PRO A 88 -17.01 -8.78 -0.80
CA PRO A 88 -18.03 -7.73 -0.91
C PRO A 88 -19.14 -8.03 -1.92
N LEU A 89 -18.81 -8.58 -3.10
CA LEU A 89 -19.81 -8.92 -4.11
C LEU A 89 -20.75 -10.04 -3.66
N LEU A 90 -20.23 -11.08 -3.00
CA LEU A 90 -21.06 -12.16 -2.47
C LEU A 90 -21.94 -11.69 -1.31
N ALA A 91 -21.41 -10.82 -0.44
CA ALA A 91 -22.19 -10.22 0.64
C ALA A 91 -23.37 -9.42 0.07
N ALA A 92 -23.12 -8.54 -0.91
CA ALA A 92 -24.16 -7.75 -1.56
C ALA A 92 -25.17 -8.61 -2.33
N ALA A 93 -24.70 -9.63 -3.07
CA ALA A 93 -25.59 -10.57 -3.74
C ALA A 93 -26.53 -11.26 -2.73
N THR A 94 -26.00 -11.69 -1.58
CA THR A 94 -26.78 -12.33 -0.53
C THR A 94 -27.79 -11.37 0.09
N GLU A 95 -27.38 -10.13 0.37
CA GLU A 95 -28.25 -9.08 0.92
C GLU A 95 -29.45 -8.78 0.00
N HIS A 96 -29.23 -8.76 -1.31
CA HIS A 96 -30.26 -8.52 -2.32
C HIS A 96 -31.03 -9.78 -2.76
N GLY A 97 -30.82 -10.93 -2.10
CA GLY A 97 -31.48 -12.20 -2.43
C GLY A 97 -31.10 -12.77 -3.79
N LEU A 98 -29.94 -12.38 -4.33
CA LEU A 98 -29.44 -12.80 -5.62
C LEU A 98 -28.66 -14.11 -5.54
N ARG A 99 -28.86 -14.95 -6.56
CA ARG A 99 -28.07 -16.15 -6.83
C ARG A 99 -27.11 -15.85 -7.96
N VAL A 100 -25.82 -16.06 -7.74
CA VAL A 100 -24.81 -15.99 -8.81
C VAL A 100 -24.92 -17.24 -9.68
N VAL A 101 -25.31 -17.04 -10.94
CA VAL A 101 -25.48 -18.12 -11.93
C VAL A 101 -24.16 -18.49 -12.58
N ARG A 102 -23.35 -17.48 -12.92
CA ARG A 102 -22.11 -17.65 -13.67
C ARG A 102 -21.19 -16.45 -13.52
N ALA A 103 -19.89 -16.68 -13.42
CA ALA A 103 -18.87 -15.66 -13.55
C ALA A 103 -17.84 -16.10 -14.60
N GLN A 104 -17.50 -15.23 -15.55
CA GLN A 104 -16.51 -15.58 -16.58
C GLN A 104 -15.76 -14.37 -17.13
N GLY A 105 -14.53 -14.62 -17.61
CA GLY A 105 -13.80 -13.64 -18.40
C GLY A 105 -14.44 -13.42 -19.77
N VAL A 106 -14.45 -12.17 -20.24
CA VAL A 106 -14.92 -11.81 -21.59
C VAL A 106 -13.87 -10.99 -22.34
N ALA A 107 -13.78 -11.20 -23.65
CA ALA A 107 -12.90 -10.45 -24.52
C ALA A 107 -13.63 -9.19 -25.02
N HIS A 108 -13.78 -8.18 -24.17
CA HIS A 108 -14.40 -6.90 -24.52
C HIS A 108 -13.51 -5.72 -24.08
N ARG A 109 -13.52 -4.60 -24.82
CA ARG A 109 -12.64 -3.45 -24.52
C ARG A 109 -12.92 -2.80 -23.17
N ARG A 110 -14.20 -2.78 -22.76
CA ARG A 110 -14.70 -2.07 -21.56
C ARG A 110 -15.17 -3.00 -20.44
N ALA A 111 -15.12 -4.32 -20.67
CA ALA A 111 -15.46 -5.31 -19.66
C ALA A 111 -14.49 -6.48 -19.79
N ARG A 112 -13.93 -6.93 -18.69
CA ARG A 112 -13.02 -8.07 -18.62
C ARG A 112 -13.67 -9.29 -17.98
N THR A 113 -14.68 -9.06 -17.14
CA THR A 113 -15.44 -10.12 -16.47
C THR A 113 -16.93 -9.84 -16.57
N VAL A 114 -17.74 -10.87 -16.62
CA VAL A 114 -19.20 -10.78 -16.50
C VAL A 114 -19.66 -11.68 -15.36
N LEU A 115 -20.61 -11.18 -14.58
CA LEU A 115 -21.28 -11.88 -13.50
C LEU A 115 -22.76 -11.92 -13.81
N SER A 116 -23.31 -13.12 -14.03
CA SER A 116 -24.74 -13.32 -14.17
C SER A 116 -25.36 -13.66 -12.82
N VAL A 117 -26.45 -12.97 -12.50
CA VAL A 117 -27.19 -13.09 -11.25
C VAL A 117 -28.69 -13.22 -11.52
N THR A 118 -29.43 -13.84 -10.62
CA THR A 118 -30.89 -13.95 -10.73
C THR A 118 -31.52 -14.17 -9.36
N ARG A 119 -32.80 -13.85 -9.20
CA ARG A 119 -33.61 -14.28 -8.05
C ARG A 119 -34.38 -15.57 -8.33
N ASP A 120 -34.52 -15.93 -9.59
CA ASP A 120 -35.30 -17.08 -10.02
C ASP A 120 -34.65 -18.39 -9.53
N ALA A 121 -35.43 -19.19 -8.81
CA ALA A 121 -35.01 -20.48 -8.29
C ALA A 121 -34.89 -21.53 -9.41
N GLU A 122 -35.65 -21.38 -10.49
CA GLU A 122 -35.71 -22.30 -11.63
C GLU A 122 -34.50 -22.18 -12.56
N VAL A 123 -33.82 -21.02 -12.54
CA VAL A 123 -32.61 -20.82 -13.35
C VAL A 123 -31.48 -21.71 -12.81
N PRO A 124 -30.92 -22.60 -13.65
CA PRO A 124 -29.87 -23.51 -13.22
C PRO A 124 -28.58 -22.73 -12.93
N VAL A 125 -28.06 -22.90 -11.72
CA VAL A 125 -26.81 -22.27 -11.29
C VAL A 125 -25.64 -23.17 -11.70
N THR A 126 -24.66 -22.61 -12.41
CA THR A 126 -23.40 -23.29 -12.65
C THR A 126 -22.44 -22.92 -11.53
N ALA A 127 -22.15 -23.86 -10.63
CA ALA A 127 -21.11 -23.68 -9.64
C ALA A 127 -19.74 -23.74 -10.33
N TYR A 128 -18.82 -22.87 -9.93
CA TYR A 128 -17.44 -22.87 -10.42
C TYR A 128 -16.49 -23.10 -9.25
N LEU A 129 -15.56 -24.03 -9.43
CA LEU A 129 -14.42 -24.21 -8.54
C LEU A 129 -13.13 -24.04 -9.34
N SER A 130 -12.25 -23.15 -8.89
CA SER A 130 -10.98 -22.87 -9.59
C SER A 130 -11.19 -22.64 -11.10
N GLN A 131 -12.20 -21.85 -11.46
CA GLN A 131 -12.61 -21.54 -12.85
C GLN A 131 -13.12 -22.73 -13.68
N THR A 132 -13.29 -23.91 -13.08
CA THR A 132 -13.87 -25.09 -13.73
C THR A 132 -15.35 -25.20 -13.34
N PRO A 133 -16.28 -25.28 -14.32
CA PRO A 133 -17.68 -25.51 -14.01
C PRO A 133 -17.83 -26.92 -13.41
N VAL A 134 -18.58 -27.01 -12.33
CA VAL A 134 -18.92 -28.29 -11.71
C VAL A 134 -20.34 -28.65 -12.16
N ALA A 135 -20.58 -29.95 -12.41
CA ALA A 135 -21.91 -30.45 -12.71
C ALA A 135 -22.92 -30.06 -11.61
N THR A 136 -24.20 -30.00 -11.94
CA THR A 136 -25.27 -29.63 -11.00
C THR A 136 -25.93 -30.85 -10.35
N ASP A 137 -25.25 -32.00 -10.33
CA ASP A 137 -25.76 -33.21 -9.70
C ASP A 137 -25.46 -33.23 -8.18
N GLU A 138 -26.19 -34.08 -7.45
CA GLU A 138 -26.07 -34.16 -5.99
C GLU A 138 -24.64 -34.53 -5.54
N ARG A 139 -23.93 -35.32 -6.35
CA ARG A 139 -22.52 -35.69 -6.11
C ARG A 139 -21.58 -34.50 -6.26
N ALA A 140 -21.79 -33.66 -7.27
CA ALA A 140 -21.04 -32.43 -7.45
C ALA A 140 -21.31 -31.42 -6.35
N ALA A 141 -22.55 -31.30 -5.87
CA ALA A 141 -22.89 -30.45 -4.72
C ALA A 141 -22.13 -30.88 -3.45
N LEU A 142 -22.10 -32.18 -3.17
CA LEU A 142 -21.32 -32.75 -2.06
C LEU A 142 -19.81 -32.53 -2.23
N ARG A 143 -19.29 -32.72 -3.45
CA ARG A 143 -17.88 -32.47 -3.76
C ARG A 143 -17.50 -31.01 -3.55
N LEU A 144 -18.28 -30.08 -4.06
CA LEU A 144 -18.09 -28.63 -3.88
C LEU A 144 -18.08 -28.24 -2.41
N ALA A 145 -19.05 -28.73 -1.64
CA ALA A 145 -19.11 -28.47 -0.20
C ALA A 145 -17.85 -28.97 0.51
N ASN A 146 -17.41 -30.18 0.20
CA ASN A 146 -16.19 -30.76 0.79
C ASN A 146 -14.92 -29.98 0.38
N GLU A 147 -14.77 -29.65 -0.91
CA GLU A 147 -13.63 -28.90 -1.42
C GLU A 147 -13.59 -27.48 -0.81
N TRP A 148 -14.73 -26.80 -0.67
CA TRP A 148 -14.81 -25.51 0.04
C TRP A 148 -14.44 -25.60 1.51
N VAL A 149 -14.83 -26.66 2.23
CA VAL A 149 -14.41 -26.84 3.62
C VAL A 149 -12.89 -27.01 3.69
N VAL A 150 -12.32 -27.83 2.80
CA VAL A 150 -10.86 -28.07 2.75
C VAL A 150 -10.09 -26.79 2.38
N GLU A 151 -10.50 -26.10 1.32
CA GLU A 151 -9.91 -24.83 0.90
C GLU A 151 -10.06 -23.75 1.98
N GLY A 152 -11.22 -23.66 2.62
CA GLY A 152 -11.47 -22.74 3.71
C GLY A 152 -10.57 -23.00 4.94
N VAL A 153 -10.33 -24.27 5.28
CA VAL A 153 -9.38 -24.65 6.35
C VAL A 153 -7.95 -24.30 5.94
N ALA A 154 -7.54 -24.62 4.70
CA ALA A 154 -6.21 -24.30 4.18
C ALA A 154 -5.95 -22.78 4.17
N LEU A 155 -6.93 -21.99 3.71
CA LEU A 155 -6.86 -20.53 3.72
C LEU A 155 -6.75 -19.98 5.14
N ARG A 156 -7.58 -20.44 6.09
CA ARG A 156 -7.48 -20.00 7.49
C ARG A 156 -6.13 -20.36 8.12
N ALA A 157 -5.60 -21.56 7.84
CA ALA A 157 -4.27 -21.95 8.29
C ALA A 157 -3.18 -21.04 7.69
N SER A 158 -3.27 -20.70 6.39
CA SER A 158 -2.33 -19.79 5.73
C SER A 158 -2.39 -18.37 6.30
N VAL A 159 -3.59 -17.84 6.56
CA VAL A 159 -3.79 -16.52 7.18
C VAL A 159 -3.21 -16.50 8.59
N TYR A 160 -3.42 -17.56 9.37
CA TYR A 160 -2.83 -17.70 10.70
C TYR A 160 -1.29 -17.69 10.63
N GLN A 161 -0.69 -18.48 9.72
CA GLN A 161 0.76 -18.49 9.51
C GLN A 161 1.31 -17.13 9.07
N LEU A 162 0.63 -16.43 8.17
CA LEU A 162 1.02 -15.09 7.73
C LEU A 162 0.93 -14.08 8.88
N THR A 163 -0.12 -14.17 9.71
CA THR A 163 -0.29 -13.32 10.88
C THR A 163 0.83 -13.52 11.89
N GLU A 164 1.20 -14.77 12.17
CA GLU A 164 2.32 -15.10 13.07
C GLU A 164 3.66 -14.61 12.51
N ARG A 165 3.90 -14.77 11.21
CA ARG A 165 5.10 -14.20 10.55
C ARG A 165 5.14 -12.68 10.65
N LEU A 166 4.01 -12.01 10.45
CA LEU A 166 3.91 -10.56 10.54
C LEU A 166 4.17 -10.07 11.96
N ARG A 167 3.60 -10.74 12.97
CA ARG A 167 3.90 -10.49 14.39
C ARG A 167 5.38 -10.68 14.71
N GLY A 168 6.00 -11.76 14.20
CA GLY A 168 7.44 -11.99 14.35
C GLY A 168 8.27 -10.87 13.74
N SER A 169 7.92 -10.44 12.52
CA SER A 169 8.59 -9.33 11.84
C SER A 169 8.43 -7.99 12.56
N ASP A 170 7.26 -7.73 13.14
CA ASP A 170 7.01 -6.50 13.90
C ASP A 170 7.86 -6.44 15.18
N GLU A 171 8.00 -7.57 15.88
CA GLU A 171 8.84 -7.65 17.08
C GLU A 171 10.34 -7.52 16.73
N GLU A 172 10.79 -8.15 15.64
CA GLU A 172 12.16 -7.95 15.13
C GLU A 172 12.43 -6.48 14.76
N ALA A 173 11.49 -5.84 14.06
CA ALA A 173 11.60 -4.43 13.70
C ALA A 173 11.66 -3.52 14.95
N ARG A 174 10.88 -3.85 15.98
CA ARG A 174 10.91 -3.15 17.27
C ARG A 174 12.27 -3.29 17.95
N LEU A 175 12.82 -4.51 18.03
CA LEU A 175 14.14 -4.76 18.62
C LEU A 175 15.25 -4.03 17.88
N LEU A 176 15.19 -3.99 16.54
CA LEU A 176 16.15 -3.26 15.71
C LEU A 176 16.07 -1.75 15.94
N ARG A 177 14.88 -1.17 16.11
CA ARG A 177 14.72 0.26 16.45
C ARG A 177 15.36 0.61 17.78
N VAL A 178 15.11 -0.20 18.82
CA VAL A 178 15.74 0.00 20.14
C VAL A 178 17.28 -0.04 20.03
N ARG A 179 17.82 -1.04 19.33
CA ARG A 179 19.28 -1.13 19.11
C ARG A 179 19.84 0.07 18.34
N LEU A 180 19.10 0.58 17.36
CA LEU A 180 19.51 1.73 16.57
C LEU A 180 19.53 3.00 17.44
N ASP A 181 18.53 3.19 18.30
CA ASP A 181 18.47 4.31 19.25
C ASP A 181 19.62 4.25 20.26
N ASP A 182 19.95 3.06 20.77
CA ASP A 182 21.10 2.85 21.67
C ASP A 182 22.42 3.21 20.98
N LEU A 183 22.62 2.74 19.74
CA LEU A 183 23.81 3.05 18.95
C LEU A 183 23.92 4.54 18.65
N GLN A 184 22.82 5.20 18.29
CA GLN A 184 22.81 6.64 18.06
C GLN A 184 23.11 7.43 19.33
N THR A 185 22.57 7.01 20.48
CA THR A 185 22.82 7.65 21.77
C THR A 185 24.28 7.49 22.18
N SER A 186 24.85 6.29 22.01
CA SER A 186 26.26 6.01 22.24
C SER A 186 27.18 6.82 21.30
N ALA A 187 26.84 6.91 20.01
CA ALA A 187 27.61 7.71 19.07
C ALA A 187 27.57 9.21 19.42
N LYS A 188 26.42 9.73 19.89
CA LYS A 188 26.30 11.12 20.36
C LYS A 188 27.14 11.38 21.60
N SER A 189 27.14 10.47 22.59
CA SER A 189 27.92 10.64 23.82
C SER A 189 29.43 10.56 23.55
N GLN A 190 29.86 9.63 22.70
CA GLN A 190 31.27 9.54 22.26
C GLN A 190 31.71 10.80 21.53
N ARG A 191 30.87 11.35 20.65
CA ARG A 191 31.16 12.60 19.96
C ARG A 191 31.31 13.76 20.94
N GLN A 192 30.42 13.88 21.93
CA GLN A 192 30.53 14.91 22.96
C GLN A 192 31.80 14.77 23.80
N ALA A 193 32.18 13.54 24.16
CA ALA A 193 33.44 13.29 24.88
C ALA A 193 34.66 13.73 24.08
N LEU A 194 34.73 13.34 22.80
CA LEU A 194 35.81 13.77 21.89
C LEU A 194 35.84 15.28 21.68
N GLU A 195 34.68 15.94 21.56
CA GLU A 195 34.60 17.40 21.45
C GLU A 195 35.12 18.09 22.73
N GLN A 196 34.84 17.55 23.92
CA GLN A 196 35.36 18.04 25.19
C GLN A 196 36.88 17.85 25.31
N GLU A 197 37.40 16.68 24.92
CA GLU A 197 38.85 16.42 24.89
C GLU A 197 39.58 17.37 23.94
N LEU A 198 39.04 17.58 22.73
CA LEU A 198 39.59 18.52 21.76
C LEU A 198 39.55 19.96 22.28
N ALA A 199 38.47 20.37 22.96
CA ALA A 199 38.37 21.69 23.56
C ALA A 199 39.40 21.89 24.68
N ALA A 200 39.58 20.89 25.56
CA ALA A 200 40.60 20.88 26.60
C ALA A 200 42.02 20.94 26.01
N ALA A 201 42.31 20.15 24.99
CA ALA A 201 43.60 20.15 24.29
C ALA A 201 43.88 21.50 23.59
N ARG A 202 42.88 22.13 22.98
CA ARG A 202 43.00 23.47 22.39
C ARG A 202 43.27 24.53 23.45
N LYS A 203 42.60 24.44 24.61
CA LYS A 203 42.81 25.37 25.73
C LYS A 203 44.24 25.24 26.28
N SER A 204 44.70 24.02 26.54
CA SER A 204 46.06 23.78 27.04
C SER A 204 47.13 24.24 26.06
N ALA A 205 46.94 24.03 24.75
CA ALA A 205 47.83 24.54 23.70
C ALA A 205 47.88 26.08 23.66
N ARG A 206 46.74 26.77 23.82
CA ARG A 206 46.69 28.24 23.93
C ARG A 206 47.41 28.76 25.17
N GLU A 207 47.24 28.09 26.30
CA GLU A 207 47.94 28.46 27.54
C GLU A 207 49.46 28.23 27.45
N ALA A 208 49.89 27.15 26.79
CA ALA A 208 51.29 26.86 26.55
C ALA A 208 51.92 27.90 25.60
N THR A 209 51.24 28.27 24.52
CA THR A 209 51.70 29.31 23.58
C THR A 209 51.75 30.69 24.23
N ALA A 210 50.74 31.06 25.03
CA ALA A 210 50.75 32.30 25.80
C ALA A 210 51.92 32.36 26.81
N ARG A 211 52.20 31.25 27.51
CA ARG A 211 53.37 31.13 28.40
C ARG A 211 54.69 31.25 27.63
N ALA A 212 54.81 30.62 26.46
CA ALA A 212 55.99 30.72 25.61
C ALA A 212 56.23 32.16 25.10
N ALA A 213 55.17 32.88 24.73
CA ALA A 213 55.25 34.28 24.29
C ALA A 213 55.72 35.26 25.39
N GLN A 214 55.50 34.90 26.66
CA GLN A 214 55.97 35.66 27.84
C GLN A 214 57.28 35.11 28.42
N GLY A 215 57.83 34.07 27.80
CA GLY A 215 59.01 33.36 28.25
C GLY A 215 60.30 34.20 28.20
N PRO A 216 61.34 33.77 28.94
CA PRO A 216 62.59 34.51 29.07
C PRO A 216 63.25 34.79 27.72
N ALA A 217 63.16 33.88 26.75
CA ALA A 217 63.73 34.06 25.41
C ALA A 217 63.13 35.26 24.63
N VAL A 218 61.82 35.50 24.73
CA VAL A 218 61.15 36.65 24.07
C VAL A 218 61.50 37.96 24.78
N LYS A 219 61.59 37.94 26.11
CA LYS A 219 62.05 39.09 26.92
C LYS A 219 63.49 39.48 26.56
N VAL A 220 64.37 38.49 26.40
CA VAL A 220 65.77 38.70 25.97
C VAL A 220 65.82 39.28 24.55
N LYS A 221 65.07 38.74 23.58
CA LYS A 221 65.03 39.29 22.22
C LYS A 221 64.53 40.74 22.18
N ARG A 222 63.49 41.10 22.96
CA ARG A 222 63.02 42.49 23.08
C ARG A 222 64.07 43.40 23.71
N ALA A 223 64.77 42.94 24.75
CA ALA A 223 65.86 43.70 25.36
C ALA A 223 67.01 43.96 24.38
N VAL A 224 67.36 42.97 23.55
CA VAL A 224 68.37 43.10 22.50
C VAL A 224 67.91 44.05 21.39
N ALA A 225 66.63 44.03 21.00
CA ALA A 225 66.10 44.97 20.00
C ALA A 225 66.15 46.44 20.48
N VAL A 226 65.76 46.70 21.74
CA VAL A 226 65.86 48.05 22.35
C VAL A 226 67.31 48.55 22.39
N LEU A 227 68.28 47.67 22.65
CA LEU A 227 69.71 48.00 22.60
C LEU A 227 70.21 48.30 21.18
N ARG A 228 69.57 47.75 20.14
CA ARG A 228 69.96 47.94 18.74
C ARG A 228 69.38 49.23 18.16
N GLU A 229 68.18 49.64 18.57
CA GLU A 229 67.53 50.88 18.13
C GLU A 229 68.09 52.13 18.80
N ASP A 230 68.46 52.06 20.08
CA ASP A 230 69.09 53.17 20.82
C ASP A 230 70.07 52.62 21.88
N PRO A 231 71.35 52.43 21.54
CA PRO A 231 72.31 51.74 22.40
C PRO A 231 72.63 52.51 23.69
N VAL A 232 72.60 53.83 23.66
CA VAL A 232 73.00 54.66 24.80
C VAL A 232 71.83 54.90 25.77
N ALA A 233 70.64 55.22 25.26
CA ALA A 233 69.48 55.38 26.14
C ALA A 233 68.88 54.02 26.55
N GLY A 234 68.93 53.02 25.67
CA GLY A 234 68.44 51.65 25.91
C GLY A 234 69.20 50.93 27.01
N SER A 235 70.55 51.01 27.02
CA SER A 235 71.39 50.44 28.08
C SER A 235 71.12 51.07 29.45
N ARG A 236 70.99 52.41 29.54
CA ARG A 236 70.60 53.11 30.77
C ARG A 236 69.22 52.70 31.29
N ARG A 237 68.24 52.50 30.40
CA ARG A 237 66.89 52.05 30.77
C ARG A 237 66.88 50.62 31.28
N LEU A 238 67.61 49.71 30.64
CA LEU A 238 67.75 48.31 31.09
C LEU A 238 68.47 48.22 32.44
N ALA A 239 69.55 48.99 32.64
CA ALA A 239 70.28 49.03 33.91
C ALA A 239 69.40 49.58 35.06
N ARG A 240 68.62 50.64 34.83
CA ARG A 240 67.65 51.15 35.82
C ARG A 240 66.53 50.14 36.12
N ALA A 241 66.03 49.43 35.11
CA ALA A 241 65.01 48.41 35.29
C ALA A 241 65.53 47.20 36.09
N ALA A 242 66.77 46.76 35.84
CA ALA A 242 67.44 45.72 36.62
C ALA A 242 67.67 46.17 38.07
N ALA A 243 68.15 47.40 38.31
CA ALA A 243 68.36 47.95 39.64
C ALA A 243 67.07 48.07 40.46
N ARG A 244 65.92 48.40 39.83
CA ARG A 244 64.61 48.41 40.51
C ARG A 244 64.15 47.02 40.93
N ARG A 245 64.49 45.98 40.17
CA ARG A 245 64.10 44.58 40.43
C ARG A 245 64.93 43.89 41.51
N VAL A 246 66.06 44.48 41.90
CA VAL A 246 66.94 44.00 42.99
C VAL A 246 66.61 44.71 44.31
N ARG A 247 65.84 45.82 44.28
CA ARG A 247 65.44 46.60 45.46
C ARG A 247 63.99 46.38 45.92
N GLY A 248 63.19 45.64 45.17
CA GLY A 248 61.84 45.20 45.57
C GLY A 248 61.74 43.70 45.39
#